data_AF-B2A8C3-F1
#
_entry.id   AF-B2A8C3-F1
#
_cell.length_a   1.000
_cell.length_b   1.000
_cell.length_c   1.000
_cell.angle_alpha   90.00
_cell.angle_beta   90.00
_cell.angle_gamma   90.00
#
_symmetry.space_group_name_H-M   'P 1'
#
loop_
_entity.id
_entity.type
_entity.pdbx_description
1 polymer ?
#
loop_
_entity_poly.entity_id
_entity_poly.type
_entity_poly.pdbx_seq_one_letter_code
_entity_poly.pdbx_strand_id
1 'polypeptide(L)'
;MHMERRKFLSKTGKILGLSSTLSALLLQGCDMFPWSEDTDPLKGDGTDTGLDITNDIKDLKEAMFYKSLNENRVKCQVCFRECVIKPSERGFCRNRENKEGKLYNIVYGRPSAVQIDPVEKEPQHHFMPGSYIFCVGTAGCNYRCKYCHNYQLSQQSIDDLRYEKLLPEDLVEQALEQNVAAISFTYNEPTSLYEYMYDTAKLAQEHEIGVMFHSNGSMSTEPLKKLLKYVDSTTIDLKGFEDNFYQDISQAELSPVLDTLKTIVDAGVWLEIVNLMVTDLNDDPEVVKDMCTWIKEELGEDIPLHFTRFTPSYKMTDTSPTPVERLEKAREIAIDCGLRFVTIGNVPGHQYNSTYCPECHQSLIKRDHFSVHEINLEDGKCENCGLDIPGVWSI
;
A
#
# COMPACT_ATOMS: atom_id res chain seq x y z
N MET A 1 -30.26 22.54 0.98
CA MET A 1 -29.04 22.95 0.24
C MET A 1 -28.65 21.98 -0.90
N HIS A 2 -29.58 21.16 -1.42
CA HIS A 2 -29.30 20.10 -2.40
C HIS A 2 -29.77 20.39 -3.85
N MET A 3 -30.38 21.55 -4.11
CA MET A 3 -31.03 21.84 -5.39
C MET A 3 -30.29 22.84 -6.28
N GLU A 4 -29.26 23.53 -5.77
CA GLU A 4 -28.48 24.51 -6.57
C GLU A 4 -27.21 23.94 -7.22
N ARG A 5 -26.73 22.75 -6.83
CA ARG A 5 -25.57 22.10 -7.46
C ARG A 5 -25.84 21.52 -8.87
N ARG A 6 -27.10 21.36 -9.29
CA ARG A 6 -27.45 20.81 -10.61
C ARG A 6 -27.41 21.82 -11.77
N LYS A 7 -27.33 23.13 -11.52
CA LYS A 7 -27.35 24.15 -12.58
C LYS A 7 -25.97 24.52 -13.15
N PHE A 8 -24.87 24.11 -12.50
CA PHE A 8 -23.52 24.46 -12.96
C PHE A 8 -22.99 23.52 -14.07
N LEU A 9 -23.44 22.26 -14.09
CA LEU A 9 -22.96 21.22 -15.02
C LEU A 9 -23.48 21.34 -16.47
N SER A 10 -24.30 22.34 -16.81
CA SER A 10 -24.79 22.53 -18.18
C SER A 10 -24.01 23.57 -19.00
N LYS A 11 -23.06 24.30 -18.39
CA LYS A 11 -22.35 25.42 -19.05
C LYS A 11 -20.88 25.18 -19.39
N THR A 12 -20.26 24.09 -18.93
CA THR A 12 -18.84 23.77 -19.21
C THR A 12 -18.64 22.64 -20.22
N GLY A 13 -19.67 21.87 -20.56
CA GLY A 13 -19.61 20.74 -21.51
C GLY A 13 -19.47 21.10 -23.00
N LYS A 14 -18.90 22.26 -23.36
CA LYS A 14 -18.73 22.68 -24.77
C LYS A 14 -17.32 23.13 -25.16
N ILE A 15 -16.31 23.02 -24.29
CA ILE A 15 -14.96 23.53 -24.59
C ILE A 15 -13.88 22.44 -24.68
N LEU A 16 -14.11 21.21 -24.24
CA LEU A 16 -13.10 20.14 -24.38
C LEU A 16 -13.75 18.91 -25.01
N GLY A 17 -13.38 18.64 -26.27
CA GLY A 17 -13.83 17.49 -27.04
C GLY A 17 -13.25 16.18 -26.49
N LEU A 18 -13.82 15.71 -25.38
CA LEU A 18 -13.56 14.38 -24.83
C LEU A 18 -14.62 13.41 -25.36
N SER A 19 -14.13 12.36 -26.01
CA SER A 19 -14.92 11.25 -26.56
C SER A 19 -15.73 10.55 -25.47
N SER A 20 -17.01 10.32 -25.76
CA SER A 20 -18.03 9.71 -24.90
C SER A 20 -17.84 8.20 -24.62
N THR A 21 -16.60 7.72 -24.57
CA THR A 21 -16.27 6.29 -24.41
C THR A 21 -15.69 5.93 -23.03
N LEU A 22 -15.25 6.91 -22.22
CA LEU A 22 -14.72 6.62 -20.88
C LEU A 22 -15.79 6.47 -19.80
N SER A 23 -16.99 7.04 -19.97
CA SER A 23 -18.06 6.98 -18.95
C SER A 23 -18.82 5.65 -18.91
N ALA A 24 -18.52 4.70 -19.81
CA ALA A 24 -19.30 3.46 -19.95
C ALA A 24 -18.66 2.21 -19.30
N LEU A 25 -17.40 2.27 -18.86
CA LEU A 25 -16.75 1.14 -18.17
C LEU A 25 -16.88 1.15 -16.64
N LEU A 26 -17.32 2.26 -16.04
CA LEU A 26 -17.36 2.46 -14.59
C LEU A 26 -18.66 1.98 -13.91
N LEU A 27 -19.57 1.30 -14.64
CA LEU A 27 -20.91 0.95 -14.14
C LEU A 27 -21.32 -0.52 -14.36
N GLN A 28 -20.38 -1.45 -14.49
CA GLN A 28 -20.69 -2.88 -14.39
C GLN A 28 -20.07 -3.45 -13.11
N GLY A 29 -20.96 -3.92 -12.22
CA GLY A 29 -20.67 -4.21 -10.83
C GLY A 29 -19.81 -5.44 -10.57
N CYS A 30 -19.50 -5.57 -9.28
CA CYS A 30 -18.92 -6.72 -8.61
C CYS A 30 -19.42 -8.04 -9.18
N ASP A 31 -18.51 -8.78 -9.82
CA ASP A 31 -18.45 -10.22 -9.71
C ASP A 31 -16.97 -10.60 -9.55
N MET A 32 -16.70 -11.49 -8.58
CA MET A 32 -15.41 -12.12 -8.40
C MET A 32 -14.89 -12.67 -9.73
N PHE A 33 -13.87 -12.04 -10.30
CA PHE A 33 -13.02 -12.76 -11.23
C PHE A 33 -12.02 -13.59 -10.41
N PRO A 34 -12.08 -14.93 -10.46
CA PRO A 34 -10.87 -15.69 -10.22
C PRO A 34 -9.87 -15.18 -11.26
N TRP A 35 -8.64 -14.88 -10.86
CA TRP A 35 -7.56 -14.58 -11.79
C TRP A 35 -7.33 -15.82 -12.67
N SER A 36 -8.11 -15.95 -13.76
CA SER A 36 -7.84 -16.91 -14.81
C SER A 36 -6.70 -16.38 -15.65
N GLU A 37 -5.71 -17.22 -15.95
CA GLU A 37 -4.49 -16.89 -16.71
C GLU A 37 -4.74 -16.25 -18.10
N ASP A 38 -5.99 -16.26 -18.57
CA ASP A 38 -6.43 -15.87 -19.91
C ASP A 38 -7.06 -14.47 -20.02
N THR A 39 -7.16 -13.71 -18.93
CA THR A 39 -7.56 -12.29 -18.97
C THR A 39 -6.58 -11.44 -18.18
N ASP A 40 -5.32 -11.45 -18.60
CA ASP A 40 -4.35 -10.47 -18.13
C ASP A 40 -4.50 -9.19 -18.99
N PRO A 41 -5.08 -8.09 -18.47
CA PRO A 41 -5.14 -6.82 -19.20
C PRO A 41 -3.75 -6.23 -19.47
N LEU A 42 -2.68 -6.79 -18.89
CA LEU A 42 -1.28 -6.44 -19.15
C LEU A 42 -0.62 -7.32 -20.23
N LYS A 43 -1.23 -8.43 -20.69
CA LYS A 43 -0.78 -9.19 -21.87
C LYS A 43 -1.27 -8.53 -23.15
N GLY A 44 -0.75 -7.34 -23.44
CA GLY A 44 -0.78 -6.80 -24.79
C GLY A 44 0.34 -7.43 -25.62
N ASP A 45 0.05 -7.79 -26.87
CA ASP A 45 1.10 -8.02 -27.86
C ASP A 45 1.98 -6.77 -27.93
N GLY A 46 3.29 -6.97 -27.95
CA GLY A 46 4.30 -5.90 -27.91
C GLY A 46 4.35 -5.06 -29.19
N THR A 47 3.21 -4.59 -29.68
CA THR A 47 3.11 -3.70 -30.83
C THR A 47 2.74 -2.29 -30.38
N ASP A 48 3.78 -1.45 -30.40
CA ASP A 48 3.76 0.00 -30.61
C ASP A 48 2.85 0.84 -29.67
N THR A 49 3.41 1.26 -28.53
CA THR A 49 2.80 2.29 -27.66
C THR A 49 3.16 3.72 -28.04
N GLY A 50 3.93 3.97 -29.12
CA GLY A 50 4.25 5.33 -29.58
C GLY A 50 4.87 6.26 -28.53
N LEU A 51 5.35 5.74 -27.40
CA LEU A 51 6.02 6.51 -26.35
C LEU A 51 7.52 6.31 -26.52
N ASP A 52 8.14 7.31 -27.16
CA ASP A 52 9.59 7.43 -27.25
C ASP A 52 10.14 7.46 -25.80
N ILE A 53 10.76 6.36 -25.37
CA ILE A 53 11.37 6.25 -24.04
C ILE A 53 12.64 7.09 -24.08
N THR A 54 12.51 8.41 -23.92
CA THR A 54 13.68 9.23 -23.69
C THR A 54 14.13 9.00 -22.25
N ASN A 55 15.12 8.12 -22.07
CA ASN A 55 15.96 8.07 -20.87
C ASN A 55 16.96 9.25 -20.84
N ASP A 56 16.54 10.38 -21.41
CA ASP A 56 17.29 11.63 -21.37
C ASP A 56 17.28 12.13 -19.93
N ILE A 57 18.45 12.50 -19.41
CA ILE A 57 18.66 12.92 -18.02
C ILE A 57 17.71 14.07 -17.66
N LYS A 58 17.36 14.93 -18.63
CA LYS A 58 16.45 16.07 -18.42
C LYS A 58 15.03 15.67 -18.01
N ASP A 59 14.60 14.45 -18.34
CA ASP A 59 13.26 13.94 -18.08
C ASP A 59 13.23 13.03 -16.82
N LEU A 60 14.37 12.87 -16.14
CA LEU A 60 14.52 12.01 -14.97
C LEU A 60 14.59 12.82 -13.68
N LYS A 61 14.02 12.26 -12.61
CA LYS A 61 14.10 12.84 -11.27
C LYS A 61 15.40 12.41 -10.60
N GLU A 62 16.27 13.36 -10.24
CA GLU A 62 17.44 13.06 -9.41
C GLU A 62 16.96 12.52 -8.06
N ALA A 63 17.53 11.39 -7.66
CA ALA A 63 17.12 10.65 -6.48
C ALA A 63 17.53 11.38 -5.19
N MET A 64 16.69 11.28 -4.18
CA MET A 64 17.02 11.70 -2.83
C MET A 64 17.77 10.57 -2.09
N PHE A 65 18.53 10.96 -1.06
CA PHE A 65 19.24 10.05 -0.15
C PHE A 65 20.20 9.08 -0.85
N TYR A 66 21.26 9.64 -1.42
CA TYR A 66 22.41 8.86 -1.87
C TYR A 66 23.71 9.61 -1.57
N LYS A 67 24.81 8.86 -1.56
CA LYS A 67 26.17 9.40 -1.45
C LYS A 67 26.95 9.06 -2.70
N SER A 68 27.62 10.05 -3.29
CA SER A 68 28.64 9.79 -4.30
C SER A 68 29.85 9.09 -3.65
N LEU A 69 30.40 8.12 -4.37
CA LEU A 69 31.60 7.38 -4.01
C LEU A 69 32.67 7.62 -5.10
N ASN A 70 33.80 6.92 -4.99
CA ASN A 70 34.85 6.94 -6.01
C ASN A 70 34.38 6.27 -7.32
N GLU A 71 35.03 6.61 -8.44
CA GLU A 71 34.80 5.99 -9.75
C GLU A 71 33.36 6.13 -10.24
N ASN A 72 32.73 7.28 -9.94
CA ASN A 72 31.32 7.57 -10.26
C ASN A 72 30.34 6.54 -9.70
N ARG A 73 30.71 5.74 -8.70
CA ARG A 73 29.76 4.90 -7.95
C ARG A 73 28.90 5.76 -7.04
N VAL A 74 27.71 5.26 -6.70
CA VAL A 74 26.83 5.89 -5.70
C VAL A 74 26.35 4.85 -4.70
N LYS A 75 26.17 5.25 -3.44
CA LYS A 75 25.49 4.43 -2.41
C LYS A 75 24.08 4.99 -2.20
N CYS A 76 23.06 4.24 -2.60
CA CYS A 76 21.66 4.57 -2.29
C CYS A 76 21.39 4.30 -0.81
N GLN A 77 20.62 5.16 -0.14
CA GLN A 77 20.32 5.08 1.29
C GLN A 77 18.82 5.17 1.58
N VAL A 78 17.97 4.83 0.61
CA VAL A 78 16.50 4.93 0.75
C VAL A 78 15.88 3.73 1.45
N CYS A 79 16.51 2.55 1.36
CA CYS A 79 16.03 1.33 2.02
C CYS A 79 17.20 0.54 2.62
N PHE A 80 16.86 -0.47 3.42
CA PHE A 80 17.78 -1.36 4.12
C PHE A 80 18.92 -1.94 3.24
N ARG A 81 18.70 -2.10 1.93
CA ARG A 81 19.70 -2.69 1.02
C ARG A 81 20.95 -1.85 0.81
N GLU A 82 20.86 -0.55 1.03
CA GLU A 82 22.00 0.36 0.92
C GLU A 82 22.87 0.18 -0.37
N CYS A 83 22.22 -0.06 -1.52
CA CYS A 83 22.90 -0.54 -2.73
C CYS A 83 24.05 0.38 -3.16
N VAL A 84 25.21 -0.20 -3.46
CA VAL A 84 26.31 0.47 -4.18
C VAL A 84 26.13 0.22 -5.67
N ILE A 85 25.87 1.28 -6.44
CA ILE A 85 25.46 1.22 -7.85
C ILE A 85 26.56 1.83 -8.70
N LYS A 86 27.08 1.08 -9.67
CA LYS A 86 28.11 1.55 -10.61
C LYS A 86 27.51 2.43 -11.71
N PRO A 87 28.32 3.23 -12.41
CA PRO A 87 27.84 3.99 -13.57
C PRO A 87 27.09 3.10 -14.55
N SER A 88 25.95 3.57 -15.05
CA SER A 88 25.07 2.87 -16.00
C SER A 88 24.44 1.58 -15.47
N GLU A 89 24.56 1.27 -14.18
CA GLU A 89 23.85 0.17 -13.53
C GLU A 89 22.64 0.67 -12.74
N ARG A 90 21.75 -0.26 -12.39
CA ARG A 90 20.57 -0.03 -11.55
C ARG A 90 20.70 -0.72 -10.19
N GLY A 91 20.05 -0.14 -9.19
CA GLY A 91 19.91 -0.75 -7.87
C GLY A 91 19.02 -2.00 -7.90
N PHE A 92 18.97 -2.72 -6.77
CA PHE A 92 18.23 -3.99 -6.67
C PHE A 92 16.73 -3.86 -7.04
N CYS A 93 16.11 -2.72 -6.71
CA CYS A 93 14.71 -2.47 -7.04
C CYS A 93 14.45 -2.21 -8.52
N ARG A 94 15.51 -2.03 -9.33
CA ARG A 94 15.47 -1.67 -10.76
C ARG A 94 14.94 -0.27 -11.09
N ASN A 95 14.54 0.51 -10.08
CA ASN A 95 13.96 1.84 -10.27
C ASN A 95 14.96 2.99 -10.06
N ARG A 96 16.19 2.68 -9.66
CA ARG A 96 17.22 3.68 -9.36
C ARG A 96 18.44 3.42 -10.22
N GLU A 97 18.73 4.33 -11.14
CA GLU A 97 19.80 4.21 -12.13
C GLU A 97 20.90 5.24 -11.88
N ASN A 98 22.15 4.80 -11.86
CA ASN A 98 23.28 5.71 -11.76
C ASN A 98 23.67 6.20 -13.16
N LYS A 99 23.54 7.50 -13.41
CA LYS A 99 24.03 8.16 -14.62
C LYS A 99 25.14 9.12 -14.24
N GLU A 100 26.37 8.80 -14.66
CA GLU A 100 27.55 9.65 -14.50
C GLU A 100 27.85 10.09 -13.05
N GLY A 101 27.60 9.22 -12.07
CA GLY A 101 27.88 9.51 -10.65
C GLY A 101 26.75 10.19 -9.89
N LYS A 102 25.59 10.35 -10.54
CA LYS A 102 24.33 10.79 -9.94
C LYS A 102 23.29 9.68 -10.02
N LEU A 103 22.48 9.56 -8.98
CA LEU A 103 21.42 8.56 -8.93
C LEU A 103 20.10 9.20 -9.38
N TYR A 104 19.34 8.51 -10.23
CA TYR A 104 18.05 8.96 -10.74
C TYR A 104 16.97 7.93 -10.44
N ASN A 105 15.77 8.40 -10.10
CA ASN A 105 14.56 7.58 -10.05
C ASN A 105 13.90 7.57 -11.42
N ILE A 106 13.85 6.41 -12.06
CA ILE A 106 13.38 6.26 -13.45
C ILE A 106 11.88 5.98 -13.57
N VAL A 107 11.19 5.76 -12.45
CA VAL A 107 9.72 5.54 -12.39
C VAL A 107 8.97 6.77 -11.90
N TYR A 108 9.65 7.90 -11.70
CA TYR A 108 9.00 9.15 -11.28
C TYR A 108 7.98 9.62 -12.32
N GLY A 109 6.72 9.78 -11.90
CA GLY A 109 5.64 10.18 -12.79
C GLY A 109 5.26 9.14 -13.85
N ARG A 110 5.62 7.87 -13.62
CA ARG A 110 5.41 6.75 -14.54
C ARG A 110 4.72 5.56 -13.84
N PRO A 111 3.51 5.73 -13.29
CA PRO A 111 2.77 4.61 -12.71
C PRO A 111 2.41 3.57 -13.76
N SER A 112 2.47 2.30 -13.35
CA SER A 112 2.07 1.13 -14.15
C SER A 112 0.71 0.58 -13.72
N ALA A 113 0.18 1.06 -12.59
CA ALA A 113 -1.16 0.76 -12.12
C ALA A 113 -1.72 2.00 -11.41
N VAL A 114 -2.90 2.43 -11.83
CA VAL A 114 -3.69 3.51 -11.22
C VAL A 114 -5.13 3.06 -11.18
N GLN A 115 -5.74 3.00 -9.98
CA GLN A 115 -7.12 2.56 -9.79
C GLN A 115 -7.80 3.38 -8.69
N ILE A 116 -9.11 3.50 -8.77
CA ILE A 116 -9.92 3.98 -7.65
C ILE A 116 -10.48 2.75 -6.96
N ASP A 117 -10.09 2.55 -5.71
CA ASP A 117 -10.46 1.39 -4.90
C ASP A 117 -11.05 1.86 -3.55
N PRO A 118 -11.86 1.03 -2.87
CA PRO A 118 -12.23 1.30 -1.48
C PRO A 118 -11.00 1.20 -0.58
N VAL A 119 -10.95 2.03 0.48
CA VAL A 119 -9.84 2.04 1.44
C VAL A 119 -9.62 0.69 2.12
N GLU A 120 -10.68 -0.12 2.26
CA GLU A 120 -10.64 -1.49 2.79
C GLU A 120 -9.75 -2.44 1.98
N LYS A 121 -9.48 -2.16 0.70
CA LYS A 121 -8.56 -2.95 -0.12
C LYS A 121 -7.09 -2.73 0.27
N GLU A 122 -6.78 -1.60 0.89
CA GLU A 122 -5.47 -1.26 1.44
C GLU A 122 -5.40 -1.52 2.95
N PRO A 123 -5.86 -2.70 3.40
CA PRO A 123 -6.45 -3.02 4.72
C PRO A 123 -6.29 -1.93 5.78
N GLN A 124 -7.07 -0.85 5.60
CA GLN A 124 -7.08 0.34 6.44
C GLN A 124 -8.47 0.51 7.01
N HIS A 125 -8.74 -0.27 8.06
CA HIS A 125 -10.07 -0.40 8.64
C HIS A 125 -10.41 0.78 9.56
N HIS A 126 -9.41 1.54 10.01
CA HIS A 126 -9.55 2.65 10.95
C HIS A 126 -9.07 3.98 10.32
N PHE A 127 -9.02 4.04 8.99
CA PHE A 127 -8.73 5.25 8.22
C PHE A 127 -9.86 5.50 7.21
N MET A 128 -10.74 6.45 7.51
CA MET A 128 -11.88 6.85 6.66
C MET A 128 -12.67 5.67 6.04
N PRO A 129 -13.18 4.73 6.84
CA PRO A 129 -13.81 3.50 6.35
C PRO A 129 -14.97 3.77 5.38
N GLY A 130 -15.04 3.00 4.29
CA GLY A 130 -16.05 3.12 3.24
C GLY A 130 -15.79 4.25 2.23
N SER A 131 -14.68 4.97 2.36
CA SER A 131 -14.24 5.95 1.38
C SER A 131 -13.55 5.30 0.17
N TYR A 132 -13.49 6.04 -0.94
CA TYR A 132 -12.71 5.68 -2.12
C TYR A 132 -11.41 6.45 -2.15
N ILE A 133 -10.35 5.78 -2.60
CA ILE A 133 -8.98 6.29 -2.65
C ILE A 133 -8.37 6.03 -4.04
N PHE A 134 -7.39 6.85 -4.43
CA PHE A 134 -6.57 6.58 -5.60
C PHE A 134 -5.40 5.68 -5.23
N CYS A 135 -5.38 4.44 -5.71
CA CYS A 135 -4.27 3.50 -5.52
C CYS A 135 -3.31 3.57 -6.70
N VAL A 136 -2.03 3.79 -6.41
CA VAL A 136 -0.97 4.01 -7.39
C VAL A 136 0.22 3.08 -7.14
N GLY A 137 0.67 2.39 -8.19
CA GLY A 137 1.85 1.53 -8.15
C GLY A 137 2.70 1.61 -9.42
N THR A 138 3.97 1.24 -9.30
CA THR A 138 4.95 1.26 -10.40
C THR A 138 5.57 -0.13 -10.61
N ALA A 139 6.55 -0.20 -11.51
CA ALA A 139 7.40 -1.37 -11.66
C ALA A 139 8.32 -1.59 -10.45
N GLY A 140 8.80 -2.81 -10.26
CA GLY A 140 9.92 -3.11 -9.38
C GLY A 140 9.60 -3.07 -7.88
N CYS A 141 10.46 -3.69 -7.09
CA CYS A 141 10.32 -3.79 -5.64
C CYS A 141 11.69 -4.07 -5.03
N ASN A 142 11.92 -3.64 -3.79
CA ASN A 142 13.15 -3.95 -3.08
C ASN A 142 13.09 -5.32 -2.38
N TYR A 143 12.02 -6.11 -2.47
CA TYR A 143 11.92 -7.49 -1.96
C TYR A 143 11.79 -8.50 -3.13
N ARG A 144 11.96 -9.80 -2.84
CA ARG A 144 11.75 -10.92 -3.77
C ARG A 144 10.85 -12.00 -3.15
N CYS A 145 9.71 -11.59 -2.59
CA CYS A 145 8.73 -12.48 -1.98
C CYS A 145 8.31 -13.58 -2.95
N LYS A 146 8.51 -14.85 -2.57
CA LYS A 146 8.12 -16.02 -3.39
C LYS A 146 6.60 -16.16 -3.56
N TYR A 147 5.81 -15.57 -2.67
CA TYR A 147 4.34 -15.59 -2.68
C TYR A 147 3.69 -14.29 -3.20
N CYS A 148 4.47 -13.35 -3.78
CA CYS A 148 3.94 -12.04 -4.15
C CYS A 148 2.68 -12.14 -5.05
N HIS A 149 1.58 -11.49 -4.64
CA HIS A 149 0.36 -11.41 -5.45
C HIS A 149 0.48 -10.42 -6.61
N ASN A 150 1.29 -9.38 -6.45
CA ASN A 150 1.54 -8.35 -7.47
C ASN A 150 2.89 -8.56 -8.16
N TYR A 151 3.26 -9.82 -8.43
CA TYR A 151 4.59 -10.14 -8.98
C TYR A 151 4.80 -9.57 -10.39
N GLN A 152 3.73 -9.38 -11.15
CA GLN A 152 3.73 -8.79 -12.48
C GLN A 152 4.23 -7.34 -12.46
N LEU A 153 3.97 -6.60 -11.39
CA LEU A 153 4.50 -5.24 -11.19
C LEU A 153 5.85 -5.29 -10.46
N SER A 154 5.87 -5.93 -9.29
CA SER A 154 6.99 -5.85 -8.34
C SER A 154 8.26 -6.59 -8.80
N GLN A 155 8.12 -7.60 -9.66
CA GLN A 155 9.24 -8.44 -10.13
C GLN A 155 9.66 -8.13 -11.57
N GLN A 156 9.15 -7.05 -12.16
CA GLN A 156 9.50 -6.58 -13.51
C GLN A 156 10.26 -5.24 -13.49
N SER A 157 10.91 -4.90 -14.59
CA SER A 157 11.48 -3.56 -14.82
C SER A 157 10.43 -2.62 -15.40
N ILE A 158 10.63 -1.31 -15.28
CA ILE A 158 9.77 -0.34 -15.97
C ILE A 158 9.88 -0.47 -17.49
N ASP A 159 11.00 -0.96 -18.01
CA ASP A 159 11.19 -1.17 -19.46
C ASP A 159 10.34 -2.34 -19.99
N ASP A 160 9.87 -3.23 -19.12
CA ASP A 160 9.07 -4.41 -19.47
C ASP A 160 7.56 -4.15 -19.28
N LEU A 161 7.20 -3.01 -18.68
CA LEU A 161 5.83 -2.68 -18.29
C LEU A 161 5.28 -1.48 -19.04
N ARG A 162 3.95 -1.49 -19.24
CA ARG A 162 3.23 -0.29 -19.64
C ARG A 162 3.18 0.68 -18.46
N TYR A 163 3.24 1.96 -18.77
CA TYR A 163 3.07 3.03 -17.79
C TYR A 163 2.39 4.22 -18.43
N GLU A 164 1.75 5.02 -17.59
CA GLU A 164 1.16 6.29 -17.97
C GLU A 164 2.09 7.43 -17.56
N LYS A 165 2.05 8.55 -18.28
CA LYS A 165 2.69 9.78 -17.80
C LYS A 165 1.72 10.49 -16.88
N LEU A 166 2.01 10.48 -15.59
CA LEU A 166 1.16 11.07 -14.55
C LEU A 166 2.05 11.74 -13.51
N LEU A 167 2.30 13.04 -13.63
CA LEU A 167 3.14 13.76 -12.68
C LEU A 167 2.39 13.97 -11.34
N PRO A 168 3.08 14.31 -10.24
CA PRO A 168 2.43 14.57 -8.96
C PRO A 168 1.28 15.57 -9.03
N GLU A 169 1.45 16.64 -9.80
CA GLU A 169 0.43 17.67 -9.99
C GLU A 169 -0.81 17.11 -10.71
N ASP A 170 -0.59 16.31 -11.76
CA ASP A 170 -1.66 15.67 -12.53
C ASP A 170 -2.44 14.67 -11.66
N LEU A 171 -1.74 13.91 -10.82
CA LEU A 171 -2.37 12.92 -9.91
C LEU A 171 -3.24 13.62 -8.85
N VAL A 172 -2.75 14.72 -8.25
CA VAL A 172 -3.51 15.49 -7.27
C VAL A 172 -4.71 16.18 -7.93
N GLU A 173 -4.56 16.72 -9.14
CA GLU A 173 -5.67 17.28 -9.90
C GLU A 173 -6.75 16.23 -10.17
N GLN A 174 -6.36 15.03 -10.63
CA GLN A 174 -7.30 13.93 -10.82
C GLN A 174 -7.98 13.49 -9.52
N ALA A 175 -7.25 13.46 -8.40
CA ALA A 175 -7.83 13.14 -7.10
C ALA A 175 -8.94 14.14 -6.69
N LEU A 176 -8.73 15.42 -6.95
CA LEU A 176 -9.75 16.46 -6.75
C LEU A 176 -10.96 16.27 -7.68
N GLU A 177 -10.72 16.02 -8.96
CA GLU A 177 -11.79 15.84 -9.95
C GLU A 177 -12.68 14.64 -9.64
N GLN A 178 -12.08 13.54 -9.17
CA GLN A 178 -12.78 12.31 -8.81
C GLN A 178 -13.36 12.35 -7.39
N ASN A 179 -13.03 13.37 -6.60
CA ASN A 179 -13.49 13.54 -5.23
C ASN A 179 -13.19 12.30 -4.36
N VAL A 180 -11.97 11.77 -4.47
CA VAL A 180 -11.47 10.70 -3.60
C VAL A 180 -11.02 11.27 -2.26
N ALA A 181 -11.05 10.45 -1.21
CA ALA A 181 -10.66 10.87 0.13
C ALA A 181 -9.14 10.92 0.32
N ALA A 182 -8.40 10.03 -0.37
CA ALA A 182 -6.96 9.94 -0.22
C ALA A 182 -6.27 9.39 -1.49
N ILE A 183 -4.95 9.56 -1.53
CA ILE A 183 -4.04 8.91 -2.48
C ILE A 183 -3.20 7.88 -1.70
N SER A 184 -3.17 6.65 -2.20
CA SER A 184 -2.42 5.51 -1.67
C SER A 184 -1.33 5.06 -2.63
N PHE A 185 -0.12 4.90 -2.11
CA PHE A 185 0.99 4.26 -2.82
C PHE A 185 1.08 2.79 -2.41
N THR A 186 0.93 1.88 -3.38
CA THR A 186 0.70 0.45 -3.10
C THR A 186 1.08 -0.45 -4.31
N TYR A 187 0.59 -1.70 -4.32
CA TYR A 187 0.81 -2.80 -5.26
C TYR A 187 2.23 -3.36 -5.28
N ASN A 188 3.26 -2.53 -5.39
CA ASN A 188 4.65 -2.95 -5.43
C ASN A 188 5.40 -2.65 -4.13
N GLU A 189 6.29 -1.67 -4.10
CA GLU A 189 6.89 -1.16 -2.87
C GLU A 189 7.09 0.36 -2.99
N PRO A 190 6.33 1.18 -2.24
CA PRO A 190 6.39 2.65 -2.27
C PRO A 190 7.79 3.23 -2.05
N THR A 191 8.63 2.58 -1.25
CA THR A 191 10.03 2.98 -1.04
C THR A 191 10.82 3.08 -2.36
N SER A 192 10.48 2.26 -3.36
CA SER A 192 11.16 2.27 -4.65
C SER A 192 10.80 3.46 -5.54
N LEU A 193 9.68 4.14 -5.28
CA LEU A 193 9.20 5.36 -5.97
C LEU A 193 9.19 6.60 -5.05
N TYR A 194 10.06 6.60 -4.03
CA TYR A 194 10.10 7.60 -2.95
C TYR A 194 9.88 9.05 -3.39
N GLU A 195 10.58 9.55 -4.41
CA GLU A 195 10.51 10.95 -4.83
C GLU A 195 9.12 11.31 -5.41
N TYR A 196 8.49 10.37 -6.12
CA TYR A 196 7.16 10.56 -6.68
C TYR A 196 6.10 10.60 -5.57
N MET A 197 6.20 9.67 -4.62
CA MET A 197 5.35 9.65 -3.43
C MET A 197 5.54 10.92 -2.58
N TYR A 198 6.80 11.33 -2.32
CA TYR A 198 7.12 12.49 -1.50
C TYR A 198 6.59 13.80 -2.09
N ASP A 199 6.80 14.04 -3.38
CA ASP A 199 6.34 15.27 -4.02
C ASP A 199 4.80 15.29 -4.15
N THR A 200 4.17 14.14 -4.43
CA THR A 200 2.70 14.04 -4.44
C THR A 200 2.12 14.27 -3.05
N ALA A 201 2.69 13.68 -2.01
CA ALA A 201 2.23 13.82 -0.64
C ALA A 201 2.22 15.29 -0.18
N LYS A 202 3.27 16.03 -0.52
CA LYS A 202 3.37 17.47 -0.26
C LYS A 202 2.27 18.27 -0.94
N LEU A 203 1.98 17.96 -2.19
CA LEU A 203 0.95 18.66 -2.96
C LEU A 203 -0.45 18.32 -2.47
N ALA A 204 -0.73 17.05 -2.19
CA ALA A 204 -2.02 16.58 -1.70
C ALA A 204 -2.44 17.27 -0.39
N GLN A 205 -1.49 17.51 0.53
CA GLN A 205 -1.75 18.25 1.77
C GLN A 205 -2.21 19.70 1.54
N GLU A 206 -1.78 20.37 0.47
CA GLU A 206 -2.24 21.72 0.15
C GLU A 206 -3.73 21.75 -0.27
N HIS A 207 -4.30 20.58 -0.53
CA HIS A 207 -5.64 20.37 -1.07
C HIS A 207 -6.55 19.53 -0.17
N GLU A 208 -6.17 19.29 1.09
CA GLU A 208 -6.96 18.51 2.06
C GLU A 208 -7.28 17.07 1.56
N ILE A 209 -6.39 16.49 0.74
CA ILE A 209 -6.48 15.10 0.31
C ILE A 209 -5.57 14.26 1.21
N GLY A 210 -6.13 13.21 1.82
CA GLY A 210 -5.37 12.30 2.65
C GLY A 210 -4.26 11.58 1.86
N VAL A 211 -3.17 11.25 2.53
CA VAL A 211 -2.04 10.53 1.92
C VAL A 211 -1.73 9.29 2.75
N MET A 212 -1.61 8.16 2.05
CA MET A 212 -1.27 6.90 2.67
C MET A 212 -0.32 6.06 1.82
N PHE A 213 0.31 5.06 2.42
CA PHE A 213 1.05 4.05 1.68
C PHE A 213 1.00 2.68 2.34
N HIS A 214 1.03 1.64 1.52
CA HIS A 214 1.10 0.25 1.93
C HIS A 214 2.46 -0.34 1.54
N SER A 215 3.27 -0.72 2.53
CA SER A 215 4.68 -1.05 2.33
C SER A 215 5.09 -2.34 3.05
N ASN A 216 6.16 -2.96 2.57
CA ASN A 216 6.86 -4.03 3.26
C ASN A 216 7.70 -3.57 4.47
N GLY A 217 7.70 -2.28 4.78
CA GLY A 217 8.29 -1.71 5.99
C GLY A 217 9.81 -1.62 5.97
N SER A 218 10.45 -1.45 4.81
CA SER A 218 11.92 -1.52 4.71
C SER A 218 12.62 -0.21 4.33
N MET A 219 11.91 0.91 4.47
CA MET A 219 12.46 2.25 4.25
C MET A 219 13.47 2.60 5.35
N SER A 220 14.58 3.22 4.97
CA SER A 220 15.55 3.70 5.97
C SER A 220 14.96 4.84 6.79
N THR A 221 15.34 4.94 8.07
CA THR A 221 14.76 5.86 9.06
C THR A 221 14.74 7.32 8.62
N GLU A 222 15.83 7.84 8.04
CA GLU A 222 15.90 9.25 7.63
C GLU A 222 14.94 9.60 6.47
N PRO A 223 14.93 8.84 5.35
CA PRO A 223 13.89 8.98 4.33
C PRO A 223 12.47 8.87 4.90
N LEU A 224 12.22 7.89 5.77
CA LEU A 224 10.91 7.65 6.38
C LEU A 224 10.45 8.85 7.21
N LYS A 225 11.27 9.32 8.17
CA LYS A 225 10.96 10.50 8.99
C LYS A 225 10.72 11.77 8.17
N LYS A 226 11.39 11.92 7.02
CA LYS A 226 11.15 13.05 6.12
C LYS A 226 9.80 12.93 5.41
N LEU A 227 9.40 11.72 5.01
CA LEU A 227 8.15 11.44 4.33
C LEU A 227 6.94 11.54 5.27
N LEU A 228 7.04 11.00 6.49
CA LEU A 228 5.94 10.94 7.47
C LEU A 228 5.38 12.32 7.89
N LYS A 229 6.07 13.40 7.57
CA LYS A 229 5.54 14.77 7.75
C LYS A 229 4.35 15.09 6.83
N TYR A 230 4.17 14.29 5.78
CA TYR A 230 3.20 14.51 4.71
C TYR A 230 2.23 13.34 4.53
N VAL A 231 2.21 12.40 5.49
CA VAL A 231 1.45 11.14 5.40
C VAL A 231 0.52 11.06 6.60
N ASP A 232 -0.73 10.73 6.35
CA ASP A 232 -1.77 10.61 7.38
C ASP A 232 -1.90 9.18 7.90
N SER A 233 -1.61 8.19 7.06
CA SER A 233 -1.67 6.78 7.45
C SER A 233 -0.71 5.86 6.70
N THR A 234 -0.36 4.73 7.33
CA THR A 234 0.49 3.69 6.78
C THR A 234 -0.07 2.31 7.07
N THR A 235 0.05 1.42 6.08
CA THR A 235 -0.12 -0.03 6.26
C THR A 235 1.24 -0.69 6.09
N ILE A 236 1.67 -1.45 7.09
CA ILE A 236 2.94 -2.17 7.02
C ILE A 236 2.72 -3.67 7.09
N ASP A 237 3.25 -4.38 6.09
CA ASP A 237 3.30 -5.83 6.09
C ASP A 237 4.39 -6.34 7.04
N LEU A 238 3.99 -6.76 8.25
CA LEU A 238 4.83 -7.57 9.13
C LEU A 238 4.72 -9.04 8.69
N LYS A 239 5.47 -9.38 7.64
CA LYS A 239 5.32 -10.62 6.86
C LYS A 239 5.60 -11.90 7.64
N GLY A 240 6.34 -11.82 8.74
CA GLY A 240 6.65 -12.92 9.65
C GLY A 240 7.33 -12.36 10.89
N PHE A 241 7.74 -13.23 11.81
CA PHE A 241 8.41 -12.81 13.05
C PHE A 241 9.69 -13.61 13.33
N GLU A 242 10.27 -14.18 12.28
CA GLU A 242 11.55 -14.88 12.32
C GLU A 242 12.42 -14.49 11.11
N ASP A 243 13.73 -14.38 11.32
CA ASP A 243 14.68 -13.94 10.28
C ASP A 243 14.74 -14.90 9.07
N ASN A 244 14.61 -16.21 9.30
CA ASN A 244 14.61 -17.23 8.25
C ASN A 244 13.48 -17.01 7.23
N PHE A 245 12.27 -16.64 7.69
CA PHE A 245 11.17 -16.32 6.80
C PHE A 245 11.54 -15.15 5.87
N TYR A 246 12.12 -14.09 6.42
CA TYR A 246 12.52 -12.92 5.63
C TYR A 246 13.64 -13.26 4.63
N GLN A 247 14.66 -14.00 5.05
CA GLN A 247 15.78 -14.38 4.20
C GLN A 247 15.36 -15.33 3.09
N ASP A 248 14.68 -16.42 3.43
CA ASP A 248 14.40 -17.53 2.51
C ASP A 248 13.19 -17.26 1.61
N ILE A 249 12.17 -16.57 2.13
CA ILE A 249 10.91 -16.34 1.42
C ILE A 249 10.91 -14.97 0.73
N SER A 250 11.53 -13.95 1.32
CA SER A 250 11.46 -12.56 0.83
C SER A 250 12.79 -11.96 0.35
N GLN A 251 13.92 -12.62 0.60
CA GLN A 251 15.28 -12.05 0.42
C GLN A 251 15.45 -10.70 1.12
N ALA A 252 14.99 -10.63 2.36
CA ALA A 252 14.92 -9.42 3.16
C ALA A 252 15.34 -9.70 4.61
N GLU A 253 15.12 -8.72 5.49
CA GLU A 253 15.49 -8.74 6.91
C GLU A 253 14.29 -8.29 7.76
N LEU A 254 14.09 -8.88 8.93
CA LEU A 254 13.01 -8.51 9.85
C LEU A 254 13.31 -7.21 10.59
N SER A 255 14.55 -7.03 11.08
CA SER A 255 14.93 -5.87 11.90
C SER A 255 14.55 -4.51 11.30
N PRO A 256 14.79 -4.24 9.99
CA PRO A 256 14.37 -2.96 9.39
C PRO A 256 12.87 -2.70 9.43
N VAL A 257 12.05 -3.76 9.42
CA VAL A 257 10.59 -3.67 9.53
C VAL A 257 10.19 -3.26 10.94
N LEU A 258 10.78 -3.87 11.95
CA LEU A 258 10.54 -3.50 13.35
C LEU A 258 10.92 -2.04 13.63
N ASP A 259 12.06 -1.58 13.11
CA ASP A 259 12.51 -0.19 13.23
C ASP A 259 11.56 0.79 12.51
N THR A 260 11.02 0.38 11.35
CA THR A 260 10.05 1.18 10.59
C THR A 260 8.75 1.34 11.37
N LEU A 261 8.21 0.25 11.93
CA LEU A 261 6.99 0.28 12.73
C LEU A 261 7.14 1.24 13.93
N LYS A 262 8.23 1.12 14.69
CA LYS A 262 8.52 2.03 15.82
C LYS A 262 8.63 3.48 15.35
N THR A 263 9.33 3.73 14.23
CA THR A 263 9.51 5.07 13.69
C THR A 263 8.19 5.73 13.29
N ILE A 264 7.23 4.96 12.77
CA ILE A 264 5.90 5.46 12.38
C ILE A 264 5.11 5.87 13.62
N VAL A 265 5.07 5.00 14.64
CA VAL A 265 4.40 5.29 15.92
C VAL A 265 5.01 6.51 16.59
N ASP A 266 6.35 6.59 16.66
CA ASP A 266 7.07 7.75 17.23
C ASP A 266 6.76 9.06 16.49
N ALA A 267 6.43 8.99 15.20
CA ALA A 267 6.06 10.15 14.40
C ALA A 267 4.59 10.57 14.59
N GLY A 268 3.77 9.76 15.26
CA GLY A 268 2.35 10.01 15.47
C GLY A 268 1.50 9.84 14.21
N VAL A 269 1.98 9.08 13.22
CA VAL A 269 1.23 8.76 11.99
C VAL A 269 0.41 7.49 12.23
N TRP A 270 -0.81 7.41 11.68
CA TRP A 270 -1.66 6.23 11.84
C TRP A 270 -1.00 4.99 11.22
N LEU A 271 -1.11 3.87 11.91
CA LEU A 271 -0.47 2.61 11.54
C LEU A 271 -1.44 1.46 11.69
N GLU A 272 -1.56 0.67 10.63
CA GLU A 272 -2.19 -0.66 10.65
C GLU A 272 -1.18 -1.71 10.15
N ILE A 273 -1.23 -2.91 10.72
CA ILE A 273 -0.27 -3.98 10.43
C ILE A 273 -0.97 -5.13 9.73
N VAL A 274 -0.39 -5.59 8.61
CA VAL A 274 -0.87 -6.78 7.91
C VAL A 274 0.11 -7.93 8.13
N ASN A 275 -0.43 -9.10 8.45
CA ASN A 275 0.30 -10.37 8.40
C ASN A 275 -0.45 -11.32 7.46
N LEU A 276 0.11 -11.54 6.26
CA LEU A 276 -0.36 -12.59 5.37
C LEU A 276 0.12 -13.94 5.91
N MET A 277 -0.80 -14.73 6.46
CA MET A 277 -0.46 -16.03 7.03
C MET A 277 -0.28 -17.05 5.91
N VAL A 278 0.96 -17.46 5.65
CA VAL A 278 1.37 -18.48 4.69
C VAL A 278 1.52 -19.82 5.39
N THR A 279 0.79 -20.82 4.90
CA THR A 279 0.66 -22.14 5.51
C THR A 279 2.03 -22.78 5.78
N ASP A 280 2.25 -23.19 7.03
CA ASP A 280 3.44 -23.89 7.52
C ASP A 280 4.74 -23.05 7.44
N LEU A 281 4.64 -21.73 7.26
CA LEU A 281 5.82 -20.85 7.15
C LEU A 281 5.86 -19.72 8.18
N ASN A 282 4.73 -19.10 8.50
CA ASN A 282 4.67 -18.01 9.49
C ASN A 282 3.43 -18.10 10.39
N ASP A 283 2.80 -19.26 10.46
CA ASP A 283 1.54 -19.50 11.19
C ASP A 283 1.73 -20.45 12.40
N ASP A 284 2.96 -20.58 12.90
CA ASP A 284 3.24 -21.24 14.17
C ASP A 284 2.63 -20.43 15.34
N PRO A 285 1.78 -21.04 16.18
CA PRO A 285 1.10 -20.33 17.27
C PRO A 285 2.02 -19.61 18.27
N GLU A 286 3.20 -20.16 18.58
CA GLU A 286 4.13 -19.52 19.52
C GLU A 286 4.82 -18.32 18.87
N VAL A 287 5.19 -18.43 17.59
CA VAL A 287 5.75 -17.30 16.83
C VAL A 287 4.72 -16.17 16.66
N VAL A 288 3.45 -16.51 16.41
CA VAL A 288 2.35 -15.53 16.36
C VAL A 288 2.20 -14.83 17.71
N LYS A 289 2.29 -15.57 18.82
CA LYS A 289 2.22 -15.00 20.16
C LYS A 289 3.37 -14.04 20.44
N ASP A 290 4.59 -14.39 20.05
CA ASP A 290 5.77 -13.53 20.17
C ASP A 290 5.58 -12.23 19.38
N MET A 291 5.09 -12.34 18.14
CA MET A 291 4.76 -11.17 17.30
C MET A 291 3.72 -10.27 17.96
N CYS A 292 2.60 -10.82 18.43
CA CYS A 292 1.52 -10.05 19.05
C CYS A 292 1.95 -9.41 20.38
N THR A 293 2.81 -10.10 21.15
CA THR A 293 3.37 -9.57 22.39
C THR A 293 4.27 -8.38 22.09
N TRP A 294 5.16 -8.52 21.09
CA TRP A 294 6.02 -7.43 20.66
C TRP A 294 5.23 -6.22 20.14
N ILE A 295 4.20 -6.43 19.31
CA ILE A 295 3.33 -5.33 18.83
C ILE A 295 2.73 -4.58 20.02
N LYS A 296 2.17 -5.29 20.98
CA LYS A 296 1.57 -4.66 22.17
C LYS A 296 2.59 -3.88 23.00
N GLU A 297 3.74 -4.48 23.27
CA GLU A 297 4.76 -3.88 24.15
C GLU A 297 5.47 -2.68 23.52
N GLU A 298 5.68 -2.70 22.21
CA GLU A 298 6.53 -1.73 21.51
C GLU A 298 5.73 -0.68 20.73
N LEU A 299 4.53 -1.03 20.27
CA LEU A 299 3.68 -0.15 19.44
C LEU A 299 2.37 0.24 20.13
N GLY A 300 1.86 -0.63 21.01
CA GLY A 300 0.63 -0.41 21.79
C GLY A 300 -0.51 -1.35 21.42
N GLU A 301 -1.48 -1.47 22.31
CA GLU A 301 -2.63 -2.39 22.16
C GLU A 301 -3.71 -1.93 21.18
N ASP A 302 -3.65 -0.66 20.78
CA ASP A 302 -4.61 0.01 19.91
C ASP A 302 -4.24 -0.08 18.42
N ILE A 303 -3.04 -0.59 18.07
CA ILE A 303 -2.60 -0.76 16.68
C ILE A 303 -3.38 -1.93 16.03
N PRO A 304 -4.16 -1.69 14.97
CA PRO A 304 -4.87 -2.76 14.29
C PRO A 304 -3.93 -3.79 13.65
N LEU A 305 -4.28 -5.07 13.81
CA LEU A 305 -3.59 -6.20 13.21
C LEU A 305 -4.55 -6.98 12.30
N HIS A 306 -4.17 -7.14 11.04
CA HIS A 306 -4.95 -7.83 10.02
C HIS A 306 -4.25 -9.14 9.65
N PHE A 307 -4.77 -10.26 10.15
CA PHE A 307 -4.39 -11.57 9.63
C PHE A 307 -5.11 -11.80 8.30
N THR A 308 -4.35 -11.97 7.23
CA THR A 308 -4.94 -12.18 5.90
C THR A 308 -4.62 -13.57 5.39
N ARG A 309 -5.60 -14.17 4.69
CA ARG A 309 -5.48 -15.54 4.19
C ARG A 309 -4.58 -15.58 2.95
N PHE A 310 -3.56 -16.43 3.01
CA PHE A 310 -2.75 -16.77 1.86
C PHE A 310 -3.52 -17.63 0.84
N THR A 311 -3.29 -17.33 -0.43
CA THR A 311 -3.65 -18.14 -1.58
C THR A 311 -2.42 -18.35 -2.46
N PRO A 312 -2.27 -19.52 -3.11
CA PRO A 312 -1.09 -19.87 -3.88
C PRO A 312 -0.83 -18.86 -4.99
N SER A 313 0.42 -18.39 -5.10
CA SER A 313 0.79 -17.33 -6.04
C SER A 313 2.27 -17.37 -6.39
N TYR A 314 2.61 -16.83 -7.56
CA TYR A 314 3.96 -16.64 -8.07
C TYR A 314 4.81 -17.92 -8.04
N LYS A 315 5.76 -18.05 -7.10
CA LYS A 315 6.66 -19.21 -6.98
C LYS A 315 6.19 -20.25 -5.97
N MET A 316 5.04 -20.00 -5.35
CA MET A 316 4.45 -20.82 -4.29
C MET A 316 3.08 -21.35 -4.72
N THR A 317 3.01 -21.91 -5.92
CA THR A 317 1.80 -22.52 -6.48
C THR A 317 1.45 -23.86 -5.84
N ASP A 318 2.44 -24.54 -5.25
CA ASP A 318 2.29 -25.87 -4.66
C ASP A 318 1.97 -25.83 -3.15
N THR A 319 1.98 -24.65 -2.54
CA THR A 319 1.57 -24.44 -1.14
C THR A 319 0.04 -24.40 -1.08
N SER A 320 -0.59 -24.96 -0.05
CA SER A 320 -2.05 -24.88 0.08
C SER A 320 -2.50 -23.48 0.54
N PRO A 321 -3.74 -23.04 0.23
CA PRO A 321 -4.31 -21.87 0.89
C PRO A 321 -4.37 -22.09 2.41
N THR A 322 -4.13 -21.04 3.19
CA THR A 322 -4.16 -21.16 4.65
C THR A 322 -5.54 -21.54 5.15
N PRO A 323 -5.70 -22.61 5.96
CA PRO A 323 -6.98 -22.99 6.55
C PRO A 323 -7.53 -21.85 7.42
N VAL A 324 -8.83 -21.57 7.33
CA VAL A 324 -9.47 -20.43 8.04
C VAL A 324 -9.28 -20.57 9.55
N GLU A 325 -9.29 -21.81 10.05
CA GLU A 325 -9.10 -22.14 11.46
C GLU A 325 -7.74 -21.68 11.99
N ARG A 326 -6.70 -21.61 11.13
CA ARG A 326 -5.40 -21.06 11.52
C ARG A 326 -5.47 -19.54 11.72
N LEU A 327 -6.22 -18.83 10.88
CA LEU A 327 -6.44 -17.38 11.04
C LEU A 327 -7.27 -17.09 12.29
N GLU A 328 -8.31 -17.88 12.55
CA GLU A 328 -9.10 -17.77 13.78
C GLU A 328 -8.23 -18.00 15.02
N LYS A 329 -7.34 -19.00 14.97
CA LYS A 329 -6.41 -19.27 16.07
C LYS A 329 -5.41 -18.13 16.29
N ALA A 330 -4.82 -17.59 15.22
CA ALA A 330 -3.93 -16.44 15.30
C ALA A 330 -4.63 -15.21 15.89
N ARG A 331 -5.89 -14.97 15.49
CA ARG A 331 -6.73 -13.92 16.07
C ARG A 331 -6.98 -14.14 17.57
N GLU A 332 -7.35 -15.35 17.99
CA GLU A 332 -7.54 -15.69 19.41
C GLU A 332 -6.28 -15.35 20.22
N ILE A 333 -5.11 -15.78 19.75
CA ILE A 333 -3.81 -15.50 20.39
C ILE A 333 -3.57 -13.99 20.51
N ALA A 334 -3.82 -13.22 19.45
CA ALA A 334 -3.62 -11.78 19.44
C ALA A 334 -4.53 -11.06 20.45
N ILE A 335 -5.80 -11.48 20.56
CA ILE A 335 -6.74 -10.97 21.57
C ILE A 335 -6.29 -11.37 22.98
N ASP A 336 -5.83 -12.60 23.19
CA ASP A 336 -5.32 -13.08 24.48
C ASP A 336 -4.04 -12.33 24.92
N CYS A 337 -3.19 -11.93 23.97
CA CYS A 337 -2.06 -11.03 24.24
C CYS A 337 -2.53 -9.63 24.66
N GLY A 338 -3.77 -9.26 24.31
CA GLY A 338 -4.43 -8.01 24.66
C GLY A 338 -4.44 -6.96 23.56
N LEU A 339 -4.23 -7.33 22.29
CA LEU A 339 -4.52 -6.43 21.17
C LEU A 339 -6.03 -6.25 21.04
N ARG A 340 -6.49 -5.02 20.79
CA ARG A 340 -7.93 -4.70 20.79
C ARG A 340 -8.59 -4.87 19.42
N PHE A 341 -7.85 -4.59 18.35
CA PHE A 341 -8.38 -4.56 16.98
C PHE A 341 -7.68 -5.58 16.11
N VAL A 342 -8.24 -6.79 16.08
CA VAL A 342 -7.67 -7.90 15.29
C VAL A 342 -8.73 -8.42 14.32
N THR A 343 -8.39 -8.39 13.03
CA THR A 343 -9.32 -8.78 11.96
C THR A 343 -8.76 -9.90 11.09
N ILE A 344 -9.67 -10.58 10.39
CA ILE A 344 -9.38 -11.62 9.41
C ILE A 344 -9.80 -11.10 8.03
N GLY A 345 -8.83 -11.00 7.12
CA GLY A 345 -9.02 -10.59 5.73
C GLY A 345 -8.85 -11.74 4.73
N ASN A 346 -9.22 -11.49 3.47
CA ASN A 346 -9.22 -12.48 2.38
C ASN A 346 -10.07 -13.74 2.65
N VAL A 347 -11.09 -13.59 3.50
CA VAL A 347 -12.13 -14.60 3.73
C VAL A 347 -13.50 -13.90 3.59
N PRO A 348 -14.05 -13.77 2.36
CA PRO A 348 -15.32 -13.09 2.14
C PRO A 348 -16.44 -13.65 3.04
N GLY A 349 -17.29 -12.78 3.57
CA GLY A 349 -18.36 -13.13 4.52
C GLY A 349 -17.92 -13.47 5.94
N HIS A 350 -16.62 -13.43 6.26
CA HIS A 350 -16.15 -13.76 7.60
C HIS A 350 -16.45 -12.65 8.61
N GLN A 351 -17.09 -12.97 9.75
CA GLN A 351 -17.49 -11.99 10.76
C GLN A 351 -16.33 -11.12 11.27
N TYR A 352 -15.14 -11.71 11.45
CA TYR A 352 -13.95 -10.99 11.92
C TYR A 352 -13.27 -10.11 10.86
N ASN A 353 -13.88 -9.92 9.68
CA ASN A 353 -13.51 -8.82 8.79
C ASN A 353 -14.02 -7.46 9.29
N SER A 354 -15.03 -7.46 10.16
CA SER A 354 -15.61 -6.27 10.80
C SER A 354 -14.83 -5.81 12.03
N THR A 355 -14.96 -4.53 12.37
CA THR A 355 -14.40 -3.93 13.59
C THR A 355 -15.42 -4.02 14.73
N TYR A 356 -14.99 -4.41 15.92
CA TYR A 356 -15.84 -4.51 17.12
C TYR A 356 -15.28 -3.66 18.27
N CYS A 357 -16.16 -3.16 19.12
CA CYS A 357 -15.79 -2.40 20.31
C CYS A 357 -15.11 -3.33 21.32
N PRO A 358 -13.91 -3.01 21.83
CA PRO A 358 -13.22 -3.88 22.78
C PRO A 358 -13.93 -3.96 24.15
N GLU A 359 -14.72 -2.94 24.51
CA GLU A 359 -15.41 -2.88 25.81
C GLU A 359 -16.82 -3.51 25.77
N CYS A 360 -17.67 -3.09 24.82
CA CYS A 360 -19.06 -3.55 24.78
C CYS A 360 -19.34 -4.60 23.70
N HIS A 361 -18.34 -4.95 22.88
CA HIS A 361 -18.42 -5.94 21.80
C HIS A 361 -19.45 -5.66 20.69
N GLN A 362 -20.02 -4.45 20.66
CA GLN A 362 -20.86 -4.03 19.54
C GLN A 362 -20.03 -3.99 18.24
N SER A 363 -20.62 -4.44 17.14
CA SER A 363 -20.08 -4.20 15.79
C SER A 363 -20.01 -2.69 15.53
N LEU A 364 -18.80 -2.16 15.38
CA LEU A 364 -18.54 -0.74 15.12
C LEU A 364 -18.58 -0.46 13.63
N ILE A 365 -17.87 -1.26 12.84
CA ILE A 365 -17.85 -1.10 11.38
C ILE A 365 -18.07 -2.47 10.78
N LYS A 366 -19.25 -2.66 10.20
CA LYS A 366 -19.65 -3.93 9.60
C LYS A 366 -19.22 -3.98 8.15
N ARG A 367 -18.43 -5.00 7.82
CA ARG A 367 -17.87 -5.22 6.49
C ARG A 367 -18.26 -6.57 5.92
N ASP A 368 -18.43 -6.60 4.61
CA ASP A 368 -18.31 -7.81 3.82
C ASP A 368 -17.20 -7.61 2.79
N HIS A 369 -16.06 -8.24 3.04
CA HIS A 369 -14.83 -8.09 2.26
C HIS A 369 -14.35 -6.63 2.23
N PHE A 370 -14.57 -5.91 1.13
CA PHE A 370 -14.18 -4.50 0.99
C PHE A 370 -15.35 -3.53 1.11
N SER A 371 -16.58 -4.03 1.25
CA SER A 371 -17.78 -3.18 1.35
C SER A 371 -18.10 -2.88 2.80
N VAL A 372 -18.26 -1.61 3.14
CA VAL A 372 -18.79 -1.16 4.43
C VAL A 372 -20.31 -1.05 4.35
N HIS A 373 -21.00 -1.70 5.28
CA HIS A 373 -22.46 -1.72 5.33
C HIS A 373 -23.03 -0.83 6.44
N GLU A 374 -22.35 -0.78 7.58
CA GLU A 374 -22.79 -0.06 8.77
C GLU A 374 -21.57 0.54 9.48
N ILE A 375 -21.70 1.78 9.93
CA ILE A 375 -20.73 2.48 10.79
C ILE A 375 -21.52 2.97 12.00
N ASN A 376 -21.20 2.43 13.18
CA ASN A 376 -21.80 2.72 14.48
C ASN A 376 -20.78 3.48 15.35
N LEU A 377 -20.22 4.55 14.77
CA LEU A 377 -19.25 5.45 15.40
C LEU A 377 -19.77 6.88 15.29
N GLU A 378 -19.71 7.61 16.40
CA GLU A 378 -20.01 9.05 16.45
C GLU A 378 -18.75 9.78 16.93
N ASP A 379 -18.18 10.66 16.08
CA ASP A 379 -16.94 11.40 16.36
C ASP A 379 -15.78 10.52 16.87
N GLY A 380 -15.61 9.35 16.27
CA GLY A 380 -14.58 8.38 16.65
C GLY A 380 -14.88 7.60 17.94
N LYS A 381 -16.09 7.69 18.50
CA LYS A 381 -16.51 6.96 19.70
C LYS A 381 -17.54 5.89 19.37
N CYS A 382 -17.53 4.80 20.12
CA CYS A 382 -18.58 3.79 20.06
C CYS A 382 -19.93 4.38 20.45
N GLU A 383 -20.93 4.29 19.58
CA GLU A 383 -22.27 4.84 19.84
C GLU A 383 -22.99 4.22 21.05
N ASN A 384 -22.69 2.96 21.38
CA ASN A 384 -23.36 2.27 22.50
C ASN A 384 -22.73 2.56 23.87
N CYS A 385 -21.40 2.60 23.97
CA CYS A 385 -20.72 2.73 25.27
C CYS A 385 -19.84 3.99 25.41
N GLY A 386 -19.67 4.78 24.35
CA GLY A 386 -18.93 6.04 24.36
C GLY A 386 -17.40 5.90 24.42
N LEU A 387 -16.86 4.68 24.27
CA LEU A 387 -15.41 4.45 24.23
C LEU A 387 -14.80 5.12 23.01
N ASP A 388 -13.71 5.86 23.20
CA ASP A 388 -12.88 6.38 22.10
C ASP A 388 -12.23 5.23 21.33
N ILE A 389 -12.49 5.18 20.03
CA ILE A 389 -11.93 4.18 19.12
C ILE A 389 -10.79 4.85 18.36
N PRO A 390 -9.55 4.33 18.48
CA PRO A 390 -8.39 4.92 17.82
C PRO A 390 -8.51 4.74 16.30
N GLY A 391 -8.20 5.80 15.56
CA GLY A 391 -8.27 5.85 14.12
C GLY A 391 -8.29 7.28 13.58
N VAL A 392 -8.28 7.41 12.26
CA VAL A 392 -8.45 8.66 11.53
C VAL A 392 -9.80 8.62 10.84
N TRP A 393 -10.77 9.33 11.40
CA TRP A 393 -12.17 9.26 10.96
C TRP A 393 -12.56 10.36 9.96
N SER A 394 -11.71 11.37 9.79
CA SER A 394 -11.82 12.47 8.81
C SER A 394 -10.45 13.10 8.59
N ILE A 395 -10.25 13.74 7.43
CA ILE A 395 -9.10 14.62 7.11
C ILE A 395 -9.53 16.08 7.21
#